data_AF-A0A936JSB2-F1
#
_entry.id   AF-A0A936JSB2-F1
#
_cell.length_a   1.000
_cell.length_b   1.000
_cell.length_c   1.000
_cell.angle_alpha   90.00
_cell.angle_beta   90.00
_cell.angle_gamma   90.00
#
_symmetry.space_group_name_H-M   'P 1'
#
loop_
_entity.id
_entity.type
_entity.pdbx_description
1 polymer ?
#
loop_
_entity_poly.entity_id
_entity_poly.type
_entity_poly.pdbx_seq_one_letter_code
_entity_poly.pdbx_strand_id
1 'polypeptide(L)'
;MNSRTNGFSASWMLLSFLLACLATHAGCSCDALSRPANPRIHACIPQHASLPVAAPLVSKTTVPGAIPVSFNVSDTGDATLSLPLVSVPGRAGIEPDLNLTYSGSGVDGILGAGFSFSGASAITRCPKTMAIDSEVRAVQYDTDDALCMDGKRLVVVSQRANAIEYRTWPDTHVKVIGHQTEEGSRYFEAFLPSGHVVEYGKTKGSRPRALGAPCVRGSRMKCAMLAGMQ
;
A
#
# COMPACT_ATOMS: atom_id res chain seq x y z
N MET A 1 -23.17 -59.24 52.70
CA MET A 1 -21.80 -59.11 53.24
C MET A 1 -20.95 -58.33 52.25
N ASN A 2 -20.28 -57.27 52.73
CA ASN A 2 -19.06 -56.57 52.26
C ASN A 2 -18.76 -56.45 50.74
N SER A 3 -18.27 -55.35 50.17
CA SER A 3 -17.37 -54.30 50.70
C SER A 3 -17.41 -53.07 49.75
N ARG A 4 -17.41 -51.81 50.22
CA ARG A 4 -16.25 -50.86 50.30
C ARG A 4 -15.65 -50.51 48.91
N THR A 5 -15.35 -49.27 48.50
CA THR A 5 -14.99 -47.98 49.14
C THR A 5 -14.68 -47.00 47.99
N ASN A 6 -15.08 -45.71 48.00
CA ASN A 6 -14.26 -44.49 48.22
C ASN A 6 -14.96 -43.38 47.40
N GLY A 7 -15.25 -42.14 47.83
CA GLY A 7 -14.62 -41.36 48.90
C GLY A 7 -13.69 -40.28 48.33
N PHE A 8 -14.15 -39.44 47.38
CA PHE A 8 -13.44 -38.20 47.03
C PHE A 8 -14.40 -37.01 47.06
N SER A 9 -14.12 -36.15 48.04
CA SER A 9 -14.96 -35.06 48.55
C SER A 9 -14.93 -33.84 47.62
N ALA A 10 -16.08 -33.50 47.04
CA ALA A 10 -16.32 -32.26 46.29
C ALA A 10 -16.16 -30.97 47.15
N SER A 11 -15.99 -31.12 48.47
CA SER A 11 -15.77 -30.01 49.40
C SER A 11 -14.35 -29.41 49.30
N TRP A 12 -13.36 -30.19 48.88
CA TRP A 12 -11.97 -29.72 48.75
C TRP A 12 -11.69 -28.90 47.47
N MET A 13 -12.50 -29.07 46.41
CA MET A 13 -12.37 -28.28 45.18
C MET A 13 -13.03 -26.89 45.28
N LEU A 14 -14.08 -26.74 46.08
CA LEU A 14 -14.74 -25.43 46.27
C LEU A 14 -13.97 -24.54 47.25
N LEU A 15 -13.31 -25.13 48.26
CA LEU A 15 -12.50 -24.39 49.22
C LEU A 15 -11.21 -23.83 48.60
N SER A 16 -10.65 -24.52 47.59
CA SER A 16 -9.47 -24.05 46.85
C SER A 16 -9.80 -22.95 45.84
N PHE A 17 -11.01 -22.95 45.25
CA PHE A 17 -11.47 -21.87 44.37
C PHE A 17 -11.86 -20.58 45.12
N LEU A 18 -12.44 -20.70 46.31
CA LEU A 18 -12.76 -19.54 47.17
C LEU A 18 -11.52 -18.90 47.80
N LEU A 19 -10.48 -19.69 48.10
CA LEU A 19 -9.21 -19.15 48.63
C LEU A 19 -8.37 -18.44 47.55
N ALA A 20 -8.56 -18.76 46.27
CA ALA A 20 -7.87 -18.09 45.16
C ALA A 20 -8.43 -16.70 44.82
N CYS A 21 -9.72 -16.43 45.12
CA CYS A 21 -10.32 -15.10 44.92
C CYS A 21 -9.93 -14.07 45.99
N LEU A 22 -9.57 -14.51 47.20
CA LEU A 22 -9.24 -13.60 48.30
C LEU A 22 -7.77 -13.12 48.30
N ALA A 23 -6.90 -13.72 47.49
CA ALA A 23 -5.47 -13.41 47.45
C ALA A 23 -5.02 -12.52 46.27
N THR A 24 -5.96 -11.91 45.52
CA THR A 24 -5.62 -10.93 44.47
C THR A 24 -6.31 -9.59 44.67
N HIS A 25 -6.10 -8.98 45.83
CA HIS A 25 -6.27 -7.53 45.98
C HIS A 25 -4.91 -6.86 45.87
N ALA A 26 -4.36 -6.85 44.66
CA ALA A 26 -3.39 -5.83 44.30
C ALA A 26 -4.18 -4.55 43.96
N GLY A 27 -4.14 -3.58 44.88
CA GLY A 27 -4.32 -2.17 44.56
C GLY A 27 -5.73 -1.61 44.77
N CYS A 28 -5.95 -1.02 45.95
CA CYS A 28 -6.30 0.40 46.12
C CYS A 28 -6.80 0.64 47.54
N SER A 29 -5.91 1.06 48.44
CA SER A 29 -6.29 1.75 49.68
C SER A 29 -6.25 3.25 49.42
N CYS A 30 -7.39 3.93 49.51
CA CYS A 30 -7.43 5.40 49.51
C CYS A 30 -7.03 5.88 50.91
N ASP A 31 -5.75 6.23 51.08
CA ASP A 31 -5.30 6.91 52.29
C ASP A 31 -5.66 8.40 52.19
N ALA A 32 -6.29 8.92 53.25
CA ALA A 32 -6.76 10.29 53.32
C ALA A 32 -5.63 11.19 53.83
N LEU A 33 -4.65 11.51 53.00
CA LEU A 33 -3.61 12.48 53.35
C LEU A 33 -3.54 13.66 52.37
N SER A 34 -3.96 14.81 52.91
CA SER A 34 -3.75 16.18 52.46
C SER A 34 -4.12 16.53 51.01
N ARG A 35 -5.31 17.14 50.88
CA ARG A 35 -5.81 17.84 49.71
C ARG A 35 -4.79 18.90 49.22
N PRO A 36 -4.29 18.86 47.98
CA PRO A 36 -3.45 19.93 47.45
C PRO A 36 -4.29 21.20 47.26
N ALA A 37 -3.75 22.35 47.65
CA ALA A 37 -4.43 23.65 47.69
C ALA A 37 -4.75 24.27 46.31
N ASN A 38 -4.59 23.53 45.20
CA ASN A 38 -4.88 24.03 43.86
C ASN A 38 -5.52 22.96 42.98
N PRO A 39 -6.77 23.11 42.53
CA PRO A 39 -7.54 22.07 41.85
C PRO A 39 -7.16 21.84 40.37
N ARG A 40 -6.06 22.43 39.86
CA ARG A 40 -5.70 22.33 38.44
C ARG A 40 -4.43 21.54 38.12
N ILE A 41 -3.80 20.88 39.10
CA ILE A 41 -2.62 20.05 38.84
C ILE A 41 -2.89 18.63 39.32
N HIS A 42 -3.13 17.72 38.37
CA HIS A 42 -3.09 16.28 38.60
C HIS A 42 -1.66 15.79 38.38
N ALA A 43 -0.89 15.66 39.47
CA ALA A 43 0.42 15.01 39.42
C ALA A 43 0.23 13.50 39.53
N CYS A 44 0.42 12.77 38.43
CA CYS A 44 0.49 11.31 38.45
C CYS A 44 1.93 10.90 38.77
N ILE A 45 2.17 10.36 39.96
CA ILE A 45 3.44 9.75 40.35
C ILE A 45 3.32 8.25 40.08
N PRO A 46 4.19 7.64 39.26
CA PRO A 46 4.12 6.20 39.01
C PRO A 46 4.50 5.43 40.29
N GLN A 47 3.69 4.43 40.65
CA GLN A 47 3.88 3.61 41.86
C GLN A 47 4.81 2.41 41.63
N HIS A 48 5.46 2.33 40.47
CA HIS A 48 6.39 1.24 40.16
C HIS A 48 7.81 1.65 40.52
N ALA A 49 8.47 0.81 41.32
CA ALA A 49 9.89 0.92 41.63
C ALA A 49 10.69 1.16 40.35
N SER A 50 11.55 2.18 40.36
CA SER A 50 12.39 2.55 39.22
C SER A 50 13.23 1.35 38.79
N LEU A 51 12.81 0.70 37.71
CA LEU A 51 13.67 -0.22 36.97
C LEU A 51 14.97 0.52 36.64
N PRO A 52 16.13 -0.13 36.72
CA PRO A 52 17.38 0.51 36.33
C PRO A 52 17.22 1.00 34.90
N VAL A 53 17.36 2.32 34.71
CA VAL A 53 17.41 2.93 33.39
C VAL A 53 18.55 2.22 32.66
N ALA A 54 18.21 1.43 31.65
CA ALA A 54 19.22 0.82 30.78
C ALA A 54 20.11 1.95 30.29
N ALA A 55 21.43 1.77 30.37
CA ALA A 55 22.39 2.73 29.85
C ALA A 55 21.94 3.13 28.43
N PRO A 56 21.99 4.43 28.08
CA PRO A 56 21.61 4.86 26.74
C PRO A 56 22.40 3.99 25.76
N LEU A 57 21.69 3.34 24.82
CA LEU A 57 22.34 2.63 23.73
C LEU A 57 23.25 3.65 23.06
N VAL A 58 24.56 3.53 23.26
CA VAL A 58 25.56 4.26 22.50
C VAL A 58 25.47 3.69 21.09
N SER A 59 24.51 4.18 20.34
CA SER A 59 24.43 3.98 18.91
C SER A 59 25.66 4.66 18.38
N LYS A 60 26.67 3.88 18.02
CA LYS A 60 27.78 4.34 17.20
C LYS A 60 27.14 5.16 16.08
N THR A 61 27.35 6.47 16.07
CA THR A 61 26.96 7.32 14.95
C THR A 61 27.89 6.96 13.81
N THR A 62 27.57 5.85 13.14
CA THR A 62 28.02 5.61 11.79
C THR A 62 27.60 6.84 11.01
N VAL A 63 28.56 7.50 10.36
CA VAL A 63 28.28 8.57 9.41
C VAL A 63 27.12 8.08 8.54
N PRO A 64 25.92 8.69 8.59
CA PRO A 64 24.83 8.23 7.73
C PRO A 64 25.36 8.33 6.30
N GLY A 65 25.32 7.22 5.57
CA GLY A 65 25.69 7.23 4.16
C GLY A 65 24.91 8.32 3.45
N ALA A 66 25.55 9.06 2.54
CA ALA A 66 24.84 10.01 1.71
C ALA A 66 23.85 9.25 0.84
N ILE A 67 22.58 9.63 0.90
CA ILE A 67 21.60 9.14 -0.06
C ILE A 67 21.96 9.78 -1.41
N PRO A 68 22.20 9.00 -2.47
CA PRO A 68 22.51 9.56 -3.77
C PRO A 68 21.31 10.39 -4.24
N VAL A 69 21.44 11.71 -4.24
CA VAL A 69 20.40 12.62 -4.69
C VAL A 69 21.02 13.57 -5.71
N SER A 70 20.38 13.69 -6.87
CA SER A 70 20.76 14.69 -7.86
C SER A 70 19.79 15.87 -7.77
N PHE A 71 20.36 17.06 -7.69
CA PHE A 71 19.61 18.32 -7.69
C PHE A 71 19.99 19.09 -8.93
N ASN A 72 18.99 19.59 -9.66
CA ASN A 72 19.19 20.40 -10.85
C ASN A 72 18.14 21.51 -10.93
N VAL A 73 18.43 22.59 -11.64
CA VAL A 73 17.46 23.63 -11.98
C VAL A 73 17.18 23.53 -13.48
N SER A 74 15.91 23.47 -13.86
CA SER A 74 15.52 23.42 -15.27
C SER A 74 15.76 24.76 -15.98
N ASP A 75 15.77 24.76 -17.31
CA ASP A 75 15.84 25.97 -18.11
C ASP A 75 14.65 26.93 -17.88
N THR A 76 13.56 26.41 -17.31
CA THR A 76 12.38 27.20 -16.89
C THR A 76 12.51 27.80 -15.48
N GLY A 77 13.60 27.51 -14.77
CA GLY A 77 13.84 27.98 -13.39
C GLY A 77 13.25 27.09 -12.30
N ASP A 78 12.76 25.90 -12.64
CA ASP A 78 12.15 24.98 -11.69
C ASP A 78 13.21 24.13 -10.98
N ALA A 79 13.07 23.98 -9.66
CA ALA A 79 13.90 23.06 -8.90
C ALA A 79 13.50 21.60 -9.19
N THR A 80 14.47 20.77 -9.56
CA THR A 80 14.30 19.34 -9.82
C THR A 80 15.19 18.52 -8.89
N LEU A 81 14.63 17.48 -8.29
CA LEU A 81 15.34 16.52 -7.45
C LEU A 81 15.10 15.11 -8.00
N SER A 82 16.14 14.29 -8.12
CA SER A 82 15.98 12.86 -8.39
C SER A 82 16.67 12.06 -7.29
N LEU A 83 15.91 11.18 -6.67
CA LEU A 83 16.35 10.27 -5.63
C LEU A 83 16.12 8.83 -6.09
N PRO A 84 17.13 8.17 -6.68
CA PRO A 84 17.06 6.74 -6.97
C PRO A 84 16.90 5.95 -5.67
N LEU A 85 15.90 5.09 -5.63
CA LEU A 85 15.67 4.20 -4.50
C LEU A 85 16.44 2.92 -4.76
N VAL A 86 17.51 2.71 -3.98
CA VAL A 86 18.32 1.49 -4.07
C VAL A 86 17.44 0.31 -3.72
N SER A 87 17.20 -0.55 -4.70
CA SER A 87 16.46 -1.79 -4.48
C SER A 87 17.46 -2.93 -4.22
N VAL A 88 16.99 -4.01 -3.61
CA VAL A 88 17.84 -5.18 -3.38
C VAL A 88 18.07 -5.85 -4.74
N PRO A 89 19.32 -6.23 -5.08
CA PRO A 89 19.60 -6.87 -6.36
C PRO A 89 18.68 -8.06 -6.56
N GLY A 90 17.90 -7.99 -7.63
CA GLY A 90 16.94 -9.03 -7.97
C GLY A 90 17.63 -10.30 -8.46
N ARG A 91 16.93 -11.45 -8.34
CA ARG A 91 17.43 -12.70 -8.92
C ARG A 91 17.32 -12.61 -10.45
N ALA A 92 18.29 -13.18 -11.15
CA ALA A 92 18.34 -13.21 -12.62
C ALA A 92 18.33 -11.84 -13.31
N GLY A 93 18.79 -10.77 -12.63
CA GLY A 93 18.87 -9.43 -13.20
C GLY A 93 17.52 -8.71 -13.32
N ILE A 94 16.46 -9.23 -12.68
CA ILE A 94 15.15 -8.60 -12.62
C ILE A 94 15.08 -7.74 -11.36
N GLU A 95 15.45 -6.47 -11.49
CA GLU A 95 15.42 -5.50 -10.41
C GLU A 95 14.36 -4.41 -10.70
N PRO A 96 13.53 -4.01 -9.72
CA PRO A 96 12.65 -2.86 -9.88
C PRO A 96 13.47 -1.56 -9.88
N ASP A 97 13.47 -0.85 -11.00
CA ASP A 97 14.05 0.50 -11.06
C ASP A 97 13.03 1.49 -10.49
N LEU A 98 13.28 1.96 -9.26
CA LEU A 98 12.41 2.86 -8.52
C LEU A 98 13.11 4.20 -8.29
N ASN A 99 12.43 5.30 -8.61
CA ASN A 99 13.01 6.64 -8.46
C ASN A 99 11.95 7.63 -7.98
N LEU A 100 12.31 8.41 -6.96
CA LEU A 100 11.52 9.51 -6.44
C LEU A 100 11.98 10.81 -7.10
N THR A 101 11.08 11.48 -7.80
CA THR A 101 11.38 12.76 -8.45
C THR A 101 10.60 13.89 -7.80
N TYR A 102 11.19 15.08 -7.76
CA TYR A 102 10.52 16.32 -7.37
C TYR A 102 10.67 17.34 -8.49
N SER A 103 9.62 18.12 -8.74
CA SER A 103 9.63 19.28 -9.62
C SER A 103 8.86 20.42 -8.95
N GLY A 104 9.45 21.62 -8.89
CA GLY A 104 8.84 22.79 -8.26
C GLY A 104 7.55 23.27 -8.93
N SER A 105 7.43 23.05 -10.25
CA SER A 105 6.21 23.27 -11.04
C SER A 105 5.38 22.00 -11.24
N GLY A 106 5.72 20.92 -10.55
CA GLY A 106 5.06 19.63 -10.68
C GLY A 106 3.65 19.61 -10.12
N VAL A 107 2.79 18.81 -10.75
CA VAL A 107 1.45 18.50 -10.24
C VAL A 107 1.54 17.61 -8.99
N ASP A 108 0.50 17.65 -8.15
CA ASP A 108 0.40 16.79 -6.96
C ASP A 108 0.43 15.31 -7.37
N GLY A 109 1.48 14.61 -6.95
CA GLY A 109 1.61 13.17 -7.13
C GLY A 109 1.14 12.39 -5.89
N ILE A 110 1.32 11.07 -5.93
CA ILE A 110 0.93 10.17 -4.82
C ILE A 110 1.65 10.48 -3.50
N LEU A 111 2.77 11.19 -3.56
CA LEU A 111 3.59 11.55 -2.40
C LEU A 111 3.41 13.03 -1.98
N GLY A 112 2.54 13.78 -2.65
CA GLY A 112 2.26 15.19 -2.38
C GLY A 112 2.67 16.13 -3.52
N ALA A 113 2.56 17.43 -3.24
CA ALA A 113 2.81 18.49 -4.21
C ALA A 113 4.24 18.47 -4.75
N GLY A 114 4.37 18.45 -6.08
CA GLY A 114 5.66 18.43 -6.78
C GLY A 114 6.42 17.09 -6.72
N PHE A 115 6.02 16.13 -5.87
CA PHE A 115 6.67 14.82 -5.77
C PHE A 115 5.97 13.78 -6.64
N SER A 116 6.74 13.04 -7.44
CA SER A 116 6.25 11.92 -8.24
C SER A 116 7.10 10.67 -8.04
N PHE A 117 6.44 9.52 -8.03
CA PHE A 117 7.09 8.22 -7.91
C PHE A 117 7.14 7.56 -9.28
N SER A 118 8.34 7.19 -9.73
CA SER A 118 8.59 6.50 -10.99
C SER A 118 9.14 5.10 -10.72
N GLY A 119 8.84 4.15 -11.60
CA GLY A 119 9.22 2.74 -11.44
C GLY A 119 8.05 1.77 -11.25
N ALA A 120 6.86 2.29 -10.95
CA ALA A 120 5.63 1.52 -11.04
C ALA A 120 5.02 1.68 -12.44
N SER A 121 4.79 0.56 -13.13
CA SER A 121 4.05 0.55 -14.39
C SER A 121 2.56 0.35 -14.14
N ALA A 122 1.72 1.06 -14.89
CA ALA A 122 0.27 0.99 -14.77
C ALA A 122 -0.43 1.17 -16.12
N ILE A 123 -1.52 0.41 -16.28
CA ILE A 123 -2.51 0.67 -17.33
C ILE A 123 -3.61 1.53 -16.73
N THR A 124 -3.76 2.74 -17.26
CA THR A 124 -4.73 3.73 -16.82
C THR A 124 -5.70 4.07 -17.94
N ARG A 125 -6.83 4.69 -17.59
CA ARG A 125 -7.71 5.29 -18.59
C ARG A 125 -7.21 6.68 -18.93
N CYS A 126 -7.21 7.03 -20.20
CA CYS A 126 -6.75 8.33 -20.69
C CYS A 126 -7.81 8.99 -21.56
N PRO A 127 -7.80 10.33 -21.68
CA PRO A 127 -8.72 11.03 -22.55
C PRO A 127 -8.51 10.64 -24.01
N LYS A 128 -9.58 10.72 -24.80
CA LYS A 128 -9.52 10.58 -26.25
C LYS A 128 -9.12 11.89 -26.90
N THR A 129 -8.34 11.79 -27.97
CA THR A 129 -7.83 12.96 -28.70
C THR A 129 -8.24 12.88 -30.16
N MET A 130 -8.49 14.06 -30.75
CA MET A 130 -8.94 14.14 -32.14
C MET A 130 -7.95 13.51 -33.12
N ALA A 131 -6.65 13.58 -32.83
CA ALA A 131 -5.58 13.07 -33.68
C ALA A 131 -5.57 11.54 -33.81
N ILE A 132 -6.07 10.82 -32.80
CA ILE A 132 -6.00 9.34 -32.74
C ILE A 132 -7.39 8.74 -32.86
N ASP A 133 -8.39 9.34 -32.20
CA ASP A 133 -9.72 8.76 -32.02
C ASP A 133 -10.80 9.41 -32.86
N SER A 134 -10.48 10.47 -33.61
CA SER A 134 -11.46 11.34 -34.27
C SER A 134 -12.52 11.96 -33.34
N GLU A 135 -12.31 11.92 -32.02
CA GLU A 135 -13.13 12.56 -31.02
C GLU A 135 -12.28 13.09 -29.86
N VAL A 136 -12.73 14.18 -29.23
CA VAL A 136 -12.17 14.65 -27.96
C VAL A 136 -13.15 14.26 -26.86
N ARG A 137 -12.73 13.40 -25.94
CA ARG A 137 -13.57 12.93 -24.84
C ARG A 137 -12.75 12.81 -23.56
N ALA A 138 -13.28 13.36 -22.46
CA ALA A 138 -12.73 13.18 -21.13
C ALA A 138 -12.94 11.74 -20.63
N VAL A 139 -12.18 11.33 -19.60
CA VAL A 139 -12.32 10.00 -18.99
C VAL A 139 -13.61 9.92 -18.17
N GLN A 140 -14.53 9.06 -18.58
CA GLN A 140 -15.83 8.86 -17.92
C GLN A 140 -15.91 7.55 -17.11
N TYR A 141 -14.87 6.72 -17.19
CA TYR A 141 -14.77 5.38 -16.58
C TYR A 141 -15.82 4.37 -17.09
N ASP A 142 -16.14 4.42 -18.37
CA ASP A 142 -17.07 3.51 -19.05
C ASP A 142 -16.31 2.46 -19.89
N THR A 143 -16.92 1.80 -20.87
CA THR A 143 -16.16 0.86 -21.76
C THR A 143 -15.54 1.53 -22.96
N ASP A 144 -15.90 2.78 -23.19
CA ASP A 144 -15.57 3.52 -24.40
C ASP A 144 -14.36 4.43 -24.16
N ASP A 145 -13.91 4.62 -22.91
CA ASP A 145 -12.66 5.33 -22.67
C ASP A 145 -11.48 4.60 -23.29
N ALA A 146 -10.46 5.39 -23.58
CA ALA A 146 -9.18 4.89 -23.99
C ALA A 146 -8.37 4.31 -22.84
N LEU A 147 -7.43 3.44 -23.19
CA LEU A 147 -6.43 2.91 -22.29
C LEU A 147 -5.05 3.45 -22.67
N CYS A 148 -4.25 3.71 -21.64
CA CYS A 148 -2.85 4.09 -21.77
C CYS A 148 -1.99 3.24 -20.83
N MET A 149 -0.84 2.79 -21.31
CA MET A 149 0.18 2.10 -20.52
C MET A 149 1.31 3.09 -20.27
N ASP A 150 1.53 3.46 -19.02
CA ASP A 150 2.56 4.44 -18.61
C ASP A 150 2.48 5.76 -19.40
N GLY A 151 1.24 6.21 -19.65
CA GLY A 151 0.95 7.42 -20.44
C GLY A 151 1.00 7.25 -21.96
N LYS A 152 1.50 6.12 -22.47
CA LYS A 152 1.46 5.79 -23.91
C LYS A 152 0.11 5.22 -24.29
N ARG A 153 -0.46 5.70 -25.39
CA ARG A 153 -1.79 5.31 -25.84
C ARG A 153 -1.82 3.85 -26.30
N LEU A 154 -2.80 3.07 -25.86
CA LEU A 154 -3.05 1.71 -26.38
C LEU A 154 -4.09 1.77 -27.50
N VAL A 155 -3.71 1.29 -28.68
CA VAL A 155 -4.54 1.21 -29.89
C VAL A 155 -4.89 -0.24 -30.15
N VAL A 156 -6.16 -0.53 -30.41
CA VAL A 156 -6.64 -1.88 -30.70
C VAL A 156 -6.11 -2.33 -32.06
N VAL A 157 -5.50 -3.51 -32.09
CA VAL A 157 -5.01 -4.14 -33.33
C VAL A 157 -5.91 -5.30 -33.73
N SER A 158 -6.30 -6.13 -32.77
CA SER A 158 -7.22 -7.25 -33.01
C SER A 158 -8.14 -7.47 -31.83
N GLN A 159 -9.36 -7.94 -32.12
CA GLN A 159 -10.36 -8.24 -31.11
C GLN A 159 -10.95 -9.63 -31.35
N ARG A 160 -10.88 -10.48 -30.32
CA ARG A 160 -11.49 -11.81 -30.25
C ARG A 160 -12.49 -11.84 -29.10
N ALA A 161 -13.30 -12.90 -29.01
CA ALA A 161 -14.39 -13.01 -28.04
C ALA A 161 -13.98 -12.70 -26.59
N ASN A 162 -12.83 -13.22 -26.13
CA ASN A 162 -12.37 -13.07 -24.75
C ASN A 162 -11.03 -12.33 -24.61
N ALA A 163 -10.49 -11.78 -25.70
CA ALA A 163 -9.17 -11.16 -25.73
C ALA A 163 -9.10 -10.03 -26.74
N ILE A 164 -8.54 -8.89 -26.34
CA ILE A 164 -8.28 -7.73 -27.22
C ILE A 164 -6.77 -7.48 -27.23
N GLU A 165 -6.17 -7.45 -28.41
CA GLU A 165 -4.76 -7.10 -28.60
C GLU A 165 -4.64 -5.60 -28.84
N TYR A 166 -3.71 -4.99 -28.12
CA TYR A 166 -3.33 -3.59 -28.24
C TYR A 166 -1.85 -3.43 -28.55
N ARG A 167 -1.53 -2.29 -29.18
CA ARG A 167 -0.16 -1.79 -29.36
C ARG A 167 -0.05 -0.36 -28.84
N THR A 168 1.14 0.04 -28.44
CA THR A 168 1.39 1.41 -28.00
C THR A 168 1.42 2.38 -29.18
N TRP A 169 1.04 3.62 -28.91
CA TRP A 169 1.19 4.75 -29.82
C TRP A 169 1.94 5.87 -29.10
N PRO A 170 3.12 6.29 -29.61
CA PRO A 170 3.89 5.68 -30.71
C PRO A 170 4.33 4.23 -30.38
N ASP A 171 4.56 3.41 -31.41
CA ASP A 171 4.86 1.98 -31.24
C ASP A 171 6.22 1.76 -30.57
N THR A 172 6.19 1.09 -29.42
CA THR A 172 7.37 0.71 -28.64
C THR A 172 7.62 -0.80 -28.69
N HIS A 173 7.02 -1.51 -29.65
CA HIS A 173 7.07 -2.97 -29.79
C HIS A 173 6.53 -3.73 -28.56
N VAL A 174 5.72 -3.06 -27.74
CA VAL A 174 5.03 -3.72 -26.62
C VAL A 174 3.68 -4.22 -27.12
N LYS A 175 3.43 -5.51 -26.93
CA LYS A 175 2.13 -6.12 -27.23
C LYS A 175 1.36 -6.28 -25.93
N VAL A 176 0.16 -5.72 -25.84
CA VAL A 176 -0.69 -5.85 -24.66
C VAL A 176 -1.92 -6.67 -25.01
N ILE A 177 -2.26 -7.69 -24.22
CA ILE A 177 -3.46 -8.50 -24.39
C ILE A 177 -4.37 -8.25 -23.19
N GLY A 178 -5.56 -7.70 -23.45
CA GLY A 178 -6.60 -7.53 -22.44
C GLY A 178 -7.55 -8.72 -22.44
N HIS A 179 -7.64 -9.40 -21.30
CA HIS A 179 -8.51 -10.55 -21.09
C HIS A 179 -9.76 -10.15 -20.31
N GLN A 180 -10.87 -10.84 -20.61
CA GLN A 180 -12.10 -10.73 -19.83
C GLN A 180 -12.45 -12.09 -19.22
N THR A 181 -12.58 -12.11 -17.89
CA THR A 181 -13.08 -13.26 -17.14
C THR A 181 -14.61 -13.27 -17.17
N GLU A 182 -15.21 -14.45 -17.08
CA GLU A 182 -16.66 -14.64 -17.01
C GLU A 182 -17.31 -13.85 -15.85
N GLU A 183 -16.57 -13.64 -14.76
CA GLU A 183 -16.94 -12.82 -13.60
C GLU A 183 -16.98 -11.31 -13.89
N GLY A 184 -16.71 -10.89 -15.13
CA GLY A 184 -16.61 -9.50 -15.53
C GLY A 184 -15.33 -8.80 -15.08
N SER A 185 -14.39 -9.55 -14.49
CA SER A 185 -13.04 -9.09 -14.22
C SER A 185 -12.25 -8.92 -15.52
N ARG A 186 -11.39 -7.91 -15.60
CA ARG A 186 -10.49 -7.65 -16.72
C ARG A 186 -9.08 -7.57 -16.16
N TYR A 187 -8.15 -8.19 -16.87
CA TYR A 187 -6.70 -8.14 -16.58
C TYR A 187 -5.95 -8.00 -17.90
N PHE A 188 -4.70 -7.55 -17.83
CA PHE A 188 -3.88 -7.38 -19.01
C PHE A 188 -2.53 -8.08 -18.85
N GLU A 189 -2.00 -8.56 -19.96
CA GLU A 189 -0.63 -9.09 -20.06
C GLU A 189 0.12 -8.27 -21.10
N ALA A 190 1.23 -7.63 -20.71
CA ALA A 190 2.10 -6.90 -21.60
C ALA A 190 3.36 -7.72 -21.89
N PHE A 191 3.61 -7.99 -23.17
CA PHE A 191 4.82 -8.62 -23.68
C PHE A 191 5.78 -7.51 -24.09
N LEU A 192 6.85 -7.35 -23.32
CA LEU A 192 7.87 -6.35 -23.56
C LEU A 192 8.87 -6.85 -24.63
N PRO A 193 9.55 -5.93 -25.35
CA PRO A 193 10.59 -6.30 -26.31
C PRO A 193 11.79 -7.03 -25.67
N SER A 194 11.99 -6.89 -24.36
CA SER A 194 12.97 -7.64 -23.57
C SER A 194 12.64 -9.13 -23.41
N GLY A 195 11.43 -9.56 -23.82
CA GLY A 195 10.95 -10.93 -23.63
C GLY A 195 10.25 -11.17 -22.29
N HIS A 196 10.22 -10.17 -21.40
CA HIS A 196 9.46 -10.24 -20.15
C HIS A 196 7.97 -10.06 -20.39
N VAL A 197 7.17 -10.74 -19.56
CA VAL A 197 5.71 -10.59 -19.52
C VAL A 197 5.34 -9.93 -18.20
N VAL A 198 4.60 -8.82 -18.27
CA VAL A 198 4.13 -8.08 -17.09
C VAL A 198 2.61 -8.22 -17.00
N GLU A 199 2.12 -8.60 -15.83
CA GLU A 199 0.68 -8.81 -15.60
C GLU A 199 0.09 -7.59 -14.87
N TYR A 200 -1.08 -7.12 -15.32
CA TYR A 200 -1.79 -5.99 -14.71
C TYR A 200 -3.18 -6.41 -14.26
N GLY A 201 -3.52 -6.15 -13.00
CA GLY A 201 -4.88 -6.32 -12.48
C GLY A 201 -5.36 -7.79 -12.36
N LYS A 202 -4.46 -8.77 -12.40
CA LYS A 202 -4.80 -10.19 -12.24
C LYS A 202 -5.24 -10.53 -10.81
N THR A 203 -4.59 -9.91 -9.82
CA THR A 203 -4.89 -10.07 -8.39
C THR A 203 -5.78 -8.93 -7.88
N LYS A 204 -6.46 -9.12 -6.74
CA LYS A 204 -7.27 -8.04 -6.13
C LYS A 204 -6.43 -6.81 -5.75
N GLY A 205 -5.19 -7.02 -5.31
CA GLY A 205 -4.27 -5.94 -4.89
C GLY A 205 -3.72 -5.11 -6.06
N SER A 206 -3.71 -5.63 -7.29
CA SER A 206 -3.24 -4.92 -8.49
C SER A 206 -4.35 -4.11 -9.19
N ARG A 207 -5.50 -3.94 -8.52
CA ARG A 207 -6.68 -3.22 -9.03
C ARG A 207 -7.09 -2.10 -8.07
N PRO A 208 -6.32 -1.01 -7.97
CA PRO A 208 -6.69 0.12 -7.12
C PRO A 208 -8.07 0.65 -7.50
N ARG A 209 -9.00 0.60 -6.54
CA ARG A 209 -10.38 1.11 -6.70
C ARG A 209 -10.43 2.58 -6.35
N ALA A 210 -11.06 3.39 -7.20
CA ALA A 210 -11.33 4.78 -6.85
C ALA A 210 -12.14 4.86 -5.54
N LEU A 211 -11.69 5.70 -4.61
CA LEU A 211 -12.41 6.04 -3.38
C LEU A 211 -13.65 6.86 -3.75
N GLY A 212 -14.82 6.45 -3.25
CA GLY A 212 -16.09 7.19 -3.41
C GLY A 212 -17.11 6.62 -4.39
N ALA A 213 -16.88 5.46 -5.00
CA ALA A 213 -17.92 4.73 -5.71
C ALA A 213 -18.34 3.47 -4.92
N PRO A 214 -19.55 3.39 -4.33
CA PRO A 214 -20.07 2.10 -3.95
C PRO A 214 -20.10 1.22 -5.19
N CYS A 215 -19.59 -0.02 -5.07
CA CYS A 215 -19.70 -1.06 -6.08
C CYS A 215 -21.18 -1.49 -6.15
N VAL A 216 -22.05 -0.59 -6.61
CA VAL A 216 -23.44 -0.91 -6.92
C VAL A 216 -23.39 -1.81 -8.13
N ARG A 217 -24.02 -2.97 -7.99
CA ARG A 217 -24.24 -4.01 -8.98
C ARG A 217 -24.65 -3.35 -10.32
N GLY A 218 -23.69 -3.06 -11.20
CA GLY A 218 -23.94 -2.41 -12.50
C GLY A 218 -22.89 -1.42 -13.02
N SER A 219 -22.04 -0.82 -12.19
CA SER A 219 -21.09 0.21 -12.66
C SER A 219 -19.66 -0.33 -12.87
N ARG A 220 -19.20 -0.18 -14.12
CA ARG A 220 -17.94 -0.69 -14.69
C ARG A 220 -16.71 0.00 -14.08
N MET A 221 -15.57 -0.68 -14.18
CA MET A 221 -14.31 -0.41 -13.46
C MET A 221 -13.82 1.05 -13.53
N LYS A 222 -13.81 1.72 -12.37
CA LYS A 222 -13.17 3.02 -12.11
C LYS A 222 -11.75 2.86 -11.52
N CYS A 223 -10.86 2.20 -12.25
CA CYS A 223 -9.57 1.75 -11.71
C CYS A 223 -8.43 1.91 -12.72
N ALA A 224 -7.27 2.35 -12.24
CA ALA A 224 -5.98 1.98 -12.83
C ALA A 224 -5.68 0.52 -12.51
N MET A 225 -4.90 -0.17 -13.34
CA MET A 225 -4.38 -1.50 -13.03
C MET A 225 -2.86 -1.41 -12.91
N LEU A 226 -2.35 -1.80 -11.75
CA LEU A 226 -0.92 -1.78 -11.47
C LEU A 226 -0.29 -3.09 -11.93
N ALA A 227 0.97 -3.02 -12.35
CA ALA A 227 1.78 -4.20 -12.61
C ALA A 227 1.91 -5.04 -11.33
N GLY A 228 1.61 -6.34 -11.44
CA GLY A 228 1.99 -7.36 -10.46
C GLY A 228 3.38 -7.88 -10.84
N MET A 229 4.33 -7.76 -9.90
CA MET A 229 5.61 -8.45 -9.99
C MET A 229 5.45 -9.86 -9.42
N GLN A 230 5.92 -10.87 -10.13
CA GLN A 230 5.91 -12.27 -9.71
C GLN A 230 7.26 -12.92 -9.96
#